data_AF-A0A6P1CJP4-F1
#
_entry.id   AF-A0A6P1CJP4-F1
#
_cell.length_a   1.000
_cell.length_b   1.000
_cell.length_c   1.000
_cell.angle_alpha   90.00
_cell.angle_beta   90.00
_cell.angle_gamma   90.00
#
_symmetry.space_group_name_H-M   'P 1'
#
loop_
_entity.id
_entity.type
_entity.pdbx_description
1 polymer ?
#
loop_
_entity_poly.entity_id
_entity_poly.type
_entity_poly.pdbx_seq_one_letter_code
_entity_poly.pdbx_strand_id
1 'polypeptide(L)'
;MTPKAAPTTDSRTDFDVAIVGGGIGGSALAAILARHQVRVLIIEAGGHPRFAIGESTVPETIMGLRNLARRYDVPELENLSSHGKLRRTVSTACGVKRNFSFVYHQEGERFRPDQCTQYPTWGPPLGPDSHFFRQDVDAYVYQVALSYGATGMTYRPVTGVDFDSDAAVVNTADGNRYRVKYVVDAGGMRSVLGETLGLRTDPPYRTRTRTIFTHLTGVEPFDRIAGRRRDHGMPSPFSQGTLHHLFEGGWAWVIPFDNHVSSTSRLCSVGINLDLDRYPPGDESPEDEFWAHVRRFPDFHRQLANARAVRPYTASQRNQFASRQLAGDRWCLLPHASDFIDPLFSSGLAVTVMALNSLGHRLIDAVRANDFSRERFEYVETWVKRAFGYYDDLVDCSYVAFGDFDLWNAWFRVWMLGTLYGVNGQMQAGFAFDRTQNRLVFDALEQAPYRGLQGIDNPHCAAMFGRARAAVHAYRDKEITAGEACGRIYEALRDSNLAPQFWDILDPDRRCPSGPFTLWSMARILMWGKWSSPEHVRGKYFADGFDVVIPEAASFYGGEVRAGLTTAYQGMRDMVVAGNRDWRRR
;
A
#
# COMPACT_ATOMS: atom_id res chain seq x y z
N MET A 1 -64.25 9.47 -17.42
CA MET A 1 -63.00 9.41 -16.65
C MET A 1 -62.36 8.05 -16.92
N THR A 2 -61.43 8.01 -17.86
CA THR A 2 -60.60 6.84 -18.15
C THR A 2 -59.58 6.66 -17.02
N PRO A 3 -59.37 5.45 -16.47
CA PRO A 3 -58.34 5.23 -15.46
C PRO A 3 -56.97 5.56 -16.08
N LYS A 4 -56.20 6.41 -15.41
CA LYS A 4 -54.82 6.73 -15.76
C LYS A 4 -54.03 5.43 -15.63
N ALA A 5 -53.47 4.95 -16.73
CA ALA A 5 -52.58 3.78 -16.73
C ALA A 5 -51.45 4.01 -15.73
N ALA A 6 -51.23 3.03 -14.84
CA ALA A 6 -50.07 3.01 -13.96
C ALA A 6 -48.79 3.06 -14.83
N PRO A 7 -47.73 3.76 -14.39
CA PRO A 7 -46.48 3.74 -15.13
C PRO A 7 -45.98 2.31 -15.15
N THR A 8 -45.82 1.76 -16.36
CA THR A 8 -45.05 0.52 -16.56
C THR A 8 -43.64 0.79 -16.05
N THR A 9 -43.28 0.18 -14.93
CA THR A 9 -41.90 0.16 -14.44
C THR A 9 -41.06 -0.56 -15.47
N ASP A 10 -40.27 0.20 -16.24
CA ASP A 10 -39.25 -0.38 -17.10
C ASP A 10 -38.27 -1.13 -16.19
N SER A 11 -38.35 -2.46 -16.21
CA SER A 11 -37.56 -3.35 -15.33
C SER A 11 -36.09 -3.41 -15.73
N ARG A 12 -35.69 -2.65 -16.75
CA ARG A 12 -34.34 -2.66 -17.31
C ARG A 12 -33.43 -1.70 -16.54
N THR A 13 -32.46 -2.28 -15.82
CA THR A 13 -31.33 -1.52 -15.25
C THR A 13 -30.48 -0.87 -16.35
N ASP A 14 -30.04 0.37 -16.10
CA ASP A 14 -29.15 1.12 -16.99
C ASP A 14 -27.76 0.45 -17.04
N PHE A 15 -27.28 0.02 -15.88
CA PHE A 15 -25.98 -0.63 -15.69
C PHE A 15 -26.10 -1.82 -14.75
N ASP A 16 -25.13 -2.73 -14.83
CA ASP A 16 -25.05 -3.85 -13.89
C ASP A 16 -24.41 -3.40 -12.58
N VAL A 17 -23.33 -2.61 -12.65
CA VAL A 17 -22.61 -2.12 -11.47
C VAL A 17 -22.32 -0.63 -11.57
N ALA A 18 -22.68 0.15 -10.55
CA ALA A 18 -22.17 1.51 -10.35
C ALA A 18 -20.97 1.49 -9.40
N ILE A 19 -19.95 2.28 -9.70
CA ILE A 19 -18.79 2.50 -8.84
C ILE A 19 -18.74 4.00 -8.51
N VAL A 20 -18.90 4.33 -7.22
CA VAL A 20 -18.85 5.71 -6.72
C VAL A 20 -17.41 6.05 -6.32
N GLY A 21 -16.70 6.80 -7.16
CA GLY A 21 -15.31 7.20 -6.99
C GLY A 21 -14.38 6.64 -8.09
N GLY A 22 -13.68 7.53 -8.79
CA GLY A 22 -12.78 7.22 -9.92
C GLY A 22 -11.30 7.07 -9.56
N GLY A 23 -10.96 6.91 -8.27
CA GLY A 23 -9.57 6.66 -7.85
C GLY A 23 -9.06 5.28 -8.28
N ILE A 24 -7.77 5.00 -8.05
CA ILE A 24 -7.10 3.75 -8.48
C ILE A 24 -7.89 2.46 -8.16
N GLY A 25 -8.47 2.33 -6.96
CA GLY A 25 -9.22 1.13 -6.56
C GLY A 25 -10.53 0.96 -7.33
N GLY A 26 -11.32 2.05 -7.44
CA GLY A 26 -12.59 2.04 -8.17
C GLY A 26 -12.38 1.83 -9.67
N SER A 27 -11.40 2.53 -10.24
CA SER A 27 -11.05 2.41 -11.66
C SER A 27 -10.45 1.05 -12.02
N ALA A 28 -9.61 0.45 -11.15
CA ALA A 28 -9.09 -0.89 -11.38
C ALA A 28 -10.21 -1.94 -11.36
N LEU A 29 -11.14 -1.85 -10.40
CA LEU A 29 -12.32 -2.71 -10.39
C LEU A 29 -13.17 -2.52 -11.64
N ALA A 30 -13.40 -1.27 -12.05
CA ALA A 30 -14.17 -0.96 -13.24
C ALA A 30 -13.55 -1.57 -14.50
N ALA A 31 -12.23 -1.49 -14.65
CA ALA A 31 -11.50 -2.12 -15.76
C ALA A 31 -11.66 -3.64 -15.75
N ILE A 32 -11.53 -4.29 -14.58
CA ILE A 32 -11.76 -5.72 -14.42
C ILE A 32 -13.19 -6.10 -14.84
N LEU A 33 -14.20 -5.41 -14.32
CA LEU A 33 -15.60 -5.74 -14.60
C LEU A 33 -15.95 -5.50 -16.07
N ALA A 34 -15.54 -4.36 -16.64
CA ALA A 34 -15.81 -4.02 -18.04
C ALA A 34 -15.11 -4.98 -19.01
N ARG A 35 -13.87 -5.40 -18.71
CA ARG A 35 -13.14 -6.43 -19.47
C ARG A 35 -13.94 -7.73 -19.58
N HIS A 36 -14.72 -8.05 -18.55
CA HIS A 36 -15.57 -9.25 -18.47
C HIS A 36 -17.04 -8.97 -18.80
N GLN A 37 -17.30 -7.95 -19.62
CA GLN A 37 -18.62 -7.62 -20.20
C GLN A 37 -19.70 -7.23 -19.19
N VAL A 38 -19.32 -6.81 -17.99
CA VAL A 38 -20.23 -6.15 -17.04
C VAL A 38 -20.46 -4.71 -17.51
N ARG A 39 -21.72 -4.23 -17.56
CA ARG A 39 -22.00 -2.82 -17.86
C ARG A 39 -21.70 -1.99 -16.62
N VAL A 40 -20.59 -1.26 -16.64
CA VAL A 40 -20.12 -0.50 -15.48
C VAL A 40 -20.34 1.00 -15.69
N LEU A 41 -20.84 1.67 -14.66
CA LEU A 41 -20.88 3.13 -14.53
C LEU A 41 -19.89 3.57 -13.44
N ILE A 42 -18.94 4.44 -13.78
CA ILE A 42 -18.05 5.08 -12.81
C ILE A 42 -18.52 6.52 -12.61
N ILE A 43 -18.85 6.91 -11.38
CA ILE A 43 -19.25 8.28 -11.04
C ILE A 43 -18.22 8.90 -10.11
N GLU A 44 -17.56 9.97 -10.56
CA GLU A 44 -16.53 10.70 -9.83
C GLU A 44 -16.97 12.15 -9.59
N ALA A 45 -16.86 12.59 -8.33
CA ALA A 45 -17.30 13.91 -7.91
C ALA A 45 -16.42 15.03 -8.49
N GLY A 46 -15.12 14.77 -8.70
CA GLY A 46 -14.18 15.65 -9.38
C GLY A 46 -13.87 15.24 -10.82
N GLY A 47 -12.72 15.65 -11.33
CA GLY A 47 -12.18 15.21 -12.63
C GLY A 47 -10.76 14.69 -12.52
N HIS A 48 -10.30 13.97 -13.54
CA HIS A 48 -8.90 13.59 -13.69
C HIS A 48 -8.17 14.56 -14.64
N PRO A 49 -6.89 14.88 -14.41
CA PRO A 49 -6.07 14.47 -13.26
C PRO A 49 -6.44 15.21 -11.97
N ARG A 50 -6.34 14.54 -10.81
CA ARG A 50 -6.53 15.15 -9.48
C ARG A 50 -5.57 14.60 -8.44
N PHE A 51 -5.30 15.40 -7.43
CA PHE A 51 -4.51 14.96 -6.30
C PHE A 51 -5.17 13.80 -5.52
N ALA A 52 -4.33 12.90 -5.02
CA ALA A 52 -4.64 11.95 -3.96
C ALA A 52 -3.34 11.56 -3.23
N ILE A 53 -3.44 11.26 -1.95
CA ILE A 53 -2.38 10.62 -1.16
C ILE A 53 -2.46 9.09 -1.25
N GLY A 54 -1.43 8.41 -0.77
CA GLY A 54 -1.22 6.97 -0.98
C GLY A 54 -0.29 6.75 -2.16
N GLU A 55 0.95 7.20 -1.99
CA GLU A 55 1.92 7.37 -3.08
C GLU A 55 3.08 6.37 -2.98
N SER A 56 3.34 5.81 -1.79
CA SER A 56 4.35 4.79 -1.60
C SER A 56 3.75 3.40 -1.86
N THR A 57 4.33 2.65 -2.79
CA THR A 57 3.93 1.25 -3.06
C THR A 57 4.77 0.26 -2.29
N VAL A 58 4.24 -0.91 -1.96
CA VAL A 58 4.98 -2.02 -1.34
C VAL A 58 5.04 -3.22 -2.29
N PRO A 59 5.93 -4.21 -2.05
CA PRO A 59 5.98 -5.40 -2.88
C PRO A 59 4.62 -6.12 -2.95
N GLU A 60 3.82 -6.11 -1.87
CA GLU A 60 2.46 -6.67 -1.92
C GLU A 60 1.50 -5.90 -2.86
N THR A 61 1.70 -4.58 -3.02
CA THR A 61 0.92 -3.77 -3.96
C THR A 61 1.29 -4.11 -5.39
N ILE A 62 2.59 -4.12 -5.70
CA ILE A 62 3.03 -4.33 -7.09
C ILE A 62 2.80 -5.77 -7.55
N MET A 63 2.98 -6.77 -6.68
CA MET A 63 2.66 -8.16 -7.02
C MET A 63 1.17 -8.41 -7.08
N GLY A 64 0.40 -7.80 -6.19
CA GLY A 64 -1.05 -7.82 -6.30
C GLY A 64 -1.54 -7.24 -7.63
N LEU A 65 -1.03 -6.09 -8.08
CA LEU A 65 -1.41 -5.48 -9.38
C LEU A 65 -1.07 -6.39 -10.56
N ARG A 66 0.09 -7.04 -10.51
CA ARG A 66 0.50 -8.04 -11.50
C ARG A 66 -0.41 -9.27 -11.51
N ASN A 67 -0.77 -9.77 -10.33
CA ASN A 67 -1.70 -10.89 -10.19
C ASN A 67 -3.11 -10.52 -10.67
N LEU A 68 -3.60 -9.31 -10.39
CA LEU A 68 -4.87 -8.82 -10.94
C LEU A 68 -4.84 -8.77 -12.47
N ALA A 69 -3.76 -8.24 -13.06
CA ALA A 69 -3.59 -8.17 -14.50
C ALA A 69 -3.73 -9.56 -15.16
N ARG A 70 -3.09 -10.57 -14.55
CA ARG A 70 -3.10 -11.97 -15.04
C ARG A 70 -4.43 -12.68 -14.76
N ARG A 71 -4.95 -12.58 -13.54
CA ARG A 71 -6.23 -13.21 -13.12
C ARG A 71 -7.39 -12.72 -13.96
N TYR A 72 -7.45 -11.41 -14.22
CA TYR A 72 -8.59 -10.78 -14.89
C TYR A 72 -8.33 -10.39 -16.34
N ASP A 73 -7.16 -10.72 -16.89
CA ASP A 73 -6.82 -10.41 -18.29
C ASP A 73 -6.90 -8.90 -18.60
N VAL A 74 -6.36 -8.09 -17.69
CA VAL A 74 -6.25 -6.62 -17.78
C VAL A 74 -4.76 -6.24 -17.75
N PRO A 75 -4.00 -6.47 -18.84
CA PRO A 75 -2.54 -6.32 -18.86
C PRO A 75 -2.06 -4.92 -18.46
N GLU A 76 -2.87 -3.89 -18.69
CA GLU A 76 -2.56 -2.49 -18.34
C GLU A 76 -2.36 -2.26 -16.85
N LEU A 77 -2.90 -3.12 -15.96
CA LEU A 77 -2.65 -3.03 -14.52
C LEU A 77 -1.20 -3.42 -14.18
N GLU A 78 -0.59 -4.30 -14.98
CA GLU A 78 0.82 -4.68 -14.79
C GLU A 78 1.78 -3.54 -15.13
N ASN A 79 1.33 -2.52 -15.87
CA ASN A 79 2.13 -1.32 -16.10
C ASN A 79 2.45 -0.57 -14.80
N LEU A 80 1.71 -0.82 -13.72
CA LEU A 80 1.92 -0.21 -12.41
C LEU A 80 2.81 -1.06 -11.48
N SER A 81 3.25 -2.25 -11.90
CA SER A 81 3.92 -3.23 -11.03
C SER A 81 5.43 -3.05 -10.86
N SER A 82 6.03 -2.02 -11.45
CA SER A 82 7.43 -1.65 -11.20
C SER A 82 7.67 -0.22 -11.67
N HIS A 83 8.70 0.44 -11.13
CA HIS A 83 9.08 1.78 -11.58
C HIS A 83 9.39 1.84 -13.07
N GLY A 84 10.11 0.84 -13.60
CA GLY A 84 10.48 0.79 -15.01
C GLY A 84 9.26 0.78 -15.93
N LYS A 85 8.27 -0.08 -15.64
CA LYS A 85 7.02 -0.14 -16.41
C LYS A 85 6.21 1.15 -16.27
N LEU A 86 5.96 1.58 -15.02
CA LEU A 86 5.17 2.77 -14.71
C LEU A 86 5.69 4.00 -15.45
N ARG A 87 7.01 4.19 -15.39
CA ARG A 87 7.66 5.32 -16.01
C ARG A 87 7.54 5.33 -17.53
N ARG A 88 7.65 4.16 -18.17
CA ARG A 88 7.62 4.03 -19.63
C ARG A 88 6.22 4.21 -20.21
N THR A 89 5.19 3.77 -19.50
CA THR A 89 3.85 3.63 -20.06
C THR A 89 2.84 4.59 -19.45
N VAL A 90 3.06 5.08 -18.22
CA VAL A 90 2.09 5.88 -17.48
C VAL A 90 2.60 7.30 -17.26
N SER A 91 3.70 7.48 -16.51
CA SER A 91 4.18 8.81 -16.18
C SER A 91 5.65 8.85 -15.78
N THR A 92 6.39 9.79 -16.37
CA THR A 92 7.75 10.12 -15.94
C THR A 92 7.79 11.00 -14.69
N ALA A 93 6.66 11.43 -14.15
CA ALA A 93 6.61 12.20 -12.91
C ALA A 93 6.63 11.32 -11.64
N CYS A 94 6.89 10.01 -11.76
CA CYS A 94 6.98 9.08 -10.64
C CYS A 94 8.41 8.97 -10.08
N GLY A 95 8.49 8.66 -8.78
CA GLY A 95 9.75 8.35 -8.11
C GLY A 95 10.05 6.85 -8.09
N VAL A 96 11.33 6.50 -7.92
CA VAL A 96 11.76 5.13 -7.64
C VAL A 96 11.65 4.86 -6.13
N LYS A 97 11.27 3.63 -5.75
CA LYS A 97 11.30 3.19 -4.36
C LYS A 97 12.10 1.89 -4.24
N ARG A 98 13.30 2.00 -3.67
CA ARG A 98 14.25 0.91 -3.44
C ARG A 98 14.28 0.39 -2.01
N ASN A 99 13.64 1.10 -1.09
CA ASN A 99 13.63 0.77 0.32
C ASN A 99 12.52 1.49 1.08
N PHE A 100 12.22 0.95 2.26
CA PHE A 100 11.81 1.71 3.42
C PHE A 100 13.06 2.06 4.23
N SER A 101 13.24 3.34 4.54
CA SER A 101 14.27 3.78 5.47
C SER A 101 13.63 4.48 6.65
N PHE A 102 14.13 4.19 7.84
CA PHE A 102 13.67 4.75 9.09
C PHE A 102 14.86 5.38 9.79
N VAL A 103 14.80 6.68 10.05
CA VAL A 103 15.85 7.45 10.72
C VAL A 103 15.25 8.01 12.01
N TYR A 104 15.87 7.66 13.13
CA TYR A 104 15.36 8.01 14.45
C TYR A 104 15.89 9.38 14.90
N HIS A 105 15.05 10.16 15.56
CA HIS A 105 15.38 11.49 16.06
C HIS A 105 15.04 11.60 17.54
N GLN A 106 15.94 12.25 18.28
CA GLN A 106 15.68 12.81 19.59
C GLN A 106 15.52 14.32 19.43
N GLU A 107 14.58 14.91 20.15
CA GLU A 107 14.29 16.34 20.05
C GLU A 107 15.52 17.19 20.42
N GLY A 108 15.82 18.20 19.60
CA GLY A 108 16.98 19.07 19.76
C GLY A 108 18.32 18.46 19.35
N GLU A 109 18.38 17.17 19.05
CA GLU A 109 19.63 16.49 18.70
C GLU A 109 19.83 16.32 17.19
N ARG A 110 21.09 16.13 16.79
CA ARG A 110 21.41 15.70 15.42
C ARG A 110 21.15 14.21 15.24
N PHE A 111 20.84 13.82 14.02
CA PHE A 111 20.71 12.43 13.60
C PHE A 111 21.98 11.65 13.94
N ARG A 112 21.79 10.50 14.57
CA ARG A 112 22.85 9.57 14.94
C ARG A 112 22.93 8.45 13.89
N PRO A 113 24.05 8.28 13.16
CA PRO A 113 24.16 7.31 12.06
C PRO A 113 23.92 5.84 12.45
N ASP A 114 24.07 5.50 13.73
CA ASP A 114 23.77 4.21 14.33
C ASP A 114 22.27 4.02 14.67
N GLN A 115 21.46 5.08 14.61
CA GLN A 115 20.02 5.05 14.89
C GLN A 115 19.17 5.17 13.61
N CYS A 116 19.36 4.21 12.71
CA CYS A 116 18.51 4.05 11.51
C CYS A 116 18.37 2.58 11.13
N THR A 117 17.23 2.21 10.56
CA THR A 117 16.98 0.88 9.97
C THR A 117 16.55 0.99 8.51
N GLN A 118 16.79 -0.05 7.73
CA GLN A 118 16.37 -0.08 6.32
C GLN A 118 15.86 -1.47 5.93
N TYR A 119 14.75 -1.51 5.21
CA TYR A 119 14.26 -2.70 4.52
C TYR A 119 14.16 -2.42 3.02
N PRO A 120 15.06 -3.00 2.20
CA PRO A 120 15.02 -2.80 0.76
C PRO A 120 13.75 -3.39 0.12
N THR A 121 13.35 -2.83 -1.02
CA THR A 121 12.37 -3.44 -1.92
C THR A 121 13.13 -4.25 -2.97
N TRP A 122 12.41 -4.94 -3.85
CA TRP A 122 13.04 -5.80 -4.83
C TRP A 122 13.84 -5.02 -5.87
N GLY A 123 15.02 -5.53 -6.22
CA GLY A 123 15.76 -5.05 -7.39
C GLY A 123 15.10 -5.52 -8.70
N PRO A 124 15.58 -5.01 -9.84
CA PRO A 124 15.20 -5.59 -11.12
C PRO A 124 15.55 -7.08 -11.22
N PRO A 125 14.79 -7.89 -11.97
CA PRO A 125 13.73 -7.50 -12.91
C PRO A 125 12.32 -7.36 -12.30
N LEU A 126 12.13 -7.81 -11.05
CA LEU A 126 10.82 -7.83 -10.39
C LEU A 126 10.39 -6.48 -9.82
N GLY A 127 11.36 -5.66 -9.40
CA GLY A 127 11.16 -4.28 -8.97
C GLY A 127 12.07 -3.31 -9.74
N PRO A 128 12.41 -2.14 -9.17
CA PRO A 128 11.96 -1.61 -7.87
C PRO A 128 10.50 -1.19 -7.86
N ASP A 129 9.98 -1.04 -6.64
CA ASP A 129 8.72 -0.38 -6.34
C ASP A 129 8.75 1.09 -6.80
N SER A 130 7.60 1.75 -6.74
CA SER A 130 7.41 3.13 -7.19
C SER A 130 6.90 4.05 -6.09
N HIS A 131 7.25 5.32 -6.20
CA HIS A 131 6.44 6.41 -5.67
C HIS A 131 5.47 6.87 -6.75
N PHE A 132 4.20 6.50 -6.61
CA PHE A 132 3.13 6.88 -7.52
C PHE A 132 2.84 8.37 -7.41
N PHE A 133 2.97 9.07 -8.53
CA PHE A 133 2.36 10.38 -8.67
C PHE A 133 0.88 10.20 -9.01
N ARG A 134 0.06 10.16 -7.96
CA ARG A 134 -1.31 9.62 -8.01
C ARG A 134 -2.23 10.28 -9.00
N GLN A 135 -2.03 11.56 -9.31
CA GLN A 135 -2.86 12.25 -10.29
C GLN A 135 -2.74 11.67 -11.70
N ASP A 136 -1.56 11.16 -12.07
CA ASP A 136 -1.33 10.53 -13.37
C ASP A 136 -1.73 9.06 -13.33
N VAL A 137 -1.40 8.36 -12.23
CA VAL A 137 -1.73 6.94 -12.05
C VAL A 137 -3.24 6.73 -12.04
N ASP A 138 -3.98 7.51 -11.26
CA ASP A 138 -5.44 7.38 -11.18
C ASP A 138 -6.09 7.74 -12.52
N ALA A 139 -5.60 8.77 -13.21
CA ALA A 139 -6.09 9.14 -14.54
C ALA A 139 -5.86 8.00 -15.55
N TYR A 140 -4.68 7.39 -15.54
CA TYR A 140 -4.36 6.26 -16.41
C TYR A 140 -5.30 5.07 -16.17
N VAL A 141 -5.48 4.63 -14.92
CA VAL A 141 -6.34 3.48 -14.62
C VAL A 141 -7.80 3.79 -14.93
N TYR A 142 -8.25 5.04 -14.71
CA TYR A 142 -9.56 5.49 -15.15
C TYR A 142 -9.74 5.33 -16.67
N GLN A 143 -8.77 5.77 -17.46
CA GLN A 143 -8.79 5.60 -18.92
C GLN A 143 -8.75 4.13 -19.37
N VAL A 144 -8.00 3.27 -18.66
CA VAL A 144 -8.02 1.82 -18.91
C VAL A 144 -9.44 1.27 -18.76
N ALA A 145 -10.16 1.65 -17.70
CA ALA A 145 -11.54 1.22 -17.52
C ALA A 145 -12.46 1.65 -18.67
N LEU A 146 -12.34 2.90 -19.13
CA LEU A 146 -13.09 3.40 -20.28
C LEU A 146 -12.77 2.63 -21.57
N SER A 147 -11.50 2.28 -21.78
CA SER A 147 -11.05 1.53 -22.96
C SER A 147 -11.66 0.13 -23.05
N TYR A 148 -12.06 -0.46 -21.92
CA TYR A 148 -12.78 -1.72 -21.84
C TYR A 148 -14.32 -1.58 -21.86
N GLY A 149 -14.85 -0.37 -22.01
CA GLY A 149 -16.29 -0.10 -22.17
C GLY A 149 -17.01 0.36 -20.90
N ALA A 150 -16.30 0.66 -19.82
CA ALA A 150 -16.93 1.34 -18.68
C ALA A 150 -17.40 2.74 -19.09
N THR A 151 -18.57 3.16 -18.60
CA THR A 151 -19.06 4.53 -18.77
C THR A 151 -18.54 5.42 -17.65
N GLY A 152 -17.78 6.45 -18.00
CA GLY A 152 -17.21 7.40 -17.04
C GLY A 152 -18.01 8.69 -16.92
N MET A 153 -18.24 9.13 -15.69
CA MET A 153 -18.92 10.37 -15.36
C MET A 153 -18.09 11.16 -14.34
N THR A 154 -17.47 12.25 -14.76
CA THR A 154 -16.71 13.16 -13.89
C THR A 154 -17.50 14.42 -13.55
N TYR A 155 -17.08 15.14 -12.52
CA TYR A 155 -17.73 16.36 -12.00
C TYR A 155 -19.19 16.13 -11.60
N ARG A 156 -19.50 14.92 -11.13
CA ARG A 156 -20.86 14.48 -10.78
C ARG A 156 -20.87 13.89 -9.37
N PRO A 157 -20.96 14.72 -8.33
CA PRO A 157 -21.10 14.22 -6.97
C PRO A 157 -22.35 13.36 -6.82
N VAL A 158 -22.21 12.17 -6.23
CA VAL A 158 -23.34 11.34 -5.81
C VAL A 158 -23.84 11.89 -4.48
N THR A 159 -25.16 12.06 -4.36
CA THR A 159 -25.81 12.63 -3.17
C THR A 159 -26.53 11.59 -2.33
N GLY A 160 -26.78 10.40 -2.88
CA GLY A 160 -27.40 9.29 -2.15
C GLY A 160 -27.66 8.10 -3.04
N VAL A 161 -28.05 6.98 -2.41
CA VAL A 161 -28.43 5.74 -3.09
C VAL A 161 -29.69 5.19 -2.45
N ASP A 162 -30.71 4.95 -3.25
CA ASP A 162 -31.95 4.28 -2.84
C ASP A 162 -31.87 2.80 -3.20
N PHE A 163 -32.34 1.92 -2.31
CA PHE A 163 -32.32 0.47 -2.54
C PHE A 163 -33.74 -0.08 -2.67
N ASP A 164 -33.99 -0.78 -3.78
CA ASP A 164 -35.19 -1.58 -4.03
C ASP A 164 -34.85 -3.07 -3.88
N SER A 165 -35.86 -3.95 -3.96
CA SER A 165 -35.64 -5.41 -3.92
C SER A 165 -34.87 -5.93 -5.14
N ASP A 166 -35.05 -5.31 -6.31
CA ASP A 166 -34.49 -5.75 -7.60
C ASP A 166 -33.36 -4.87 -8.14
N ALA A 167 -33.10 -3.69 -7.56
CA ALA A 167 -32.08 -2.75 -8.00
C ALA A 167 -31.66 -1.74 -6.92
N ALA A 168 -30.67 -0.91 -7.23
CA ALA A 168 -30.33 0.32 -6.53
C ALA A 168 -30.45 1.52 -7.48
N VAL A 169 -30.75 2.71 -6.96
CA VAL A 169 -30.82 3.95 -7.73
C VAL A 169 -29.80 4.93 -7.18
N VAL A 170 -28.80 5.26 -7.99
CA VAL A 170 -27.75 6.22 -7.63
C VAL A 170 -28.20 7.62 -8.04
N ASN A 171 -28.28 8.54 -7.07
CA ASN A 171 -28.73 9.91 -7.27
C ASN A 171 -27.52 10.86 -7.33
N THR A 172 -27.47 11.74 -8.33
CA THR A 172 -26.39 12.72 -8.50
C THR A 172 -26.85 14.16 -8.26
N ALA A 173 -25.90 15.04 -7.93
CA ALA A 173 -26.18 16.45 -7.60
C ALA A 173 -26.82 17.25 -8.74
N ASP A 174 -26.66 16.82 -9.99
CA ASP A 174 -27.29 17.41 -11.18
C ASP A 174 -28.73 16.90 -11.42
N GLY A 175 -29.28 16.10 -10.51
CA GLY A 175 -30.65 15.57 -10.55
C GLY A 175 -30.82 14.31 -11.38
N ASN A 176 -29.74 13.77 -11.96
CA ASN A 176 -29.80 12.50 -12.67
C ASN A 176 -29.92 11.30 -11.71
N ARG A 177 -30.54 10.24 -12.21
CA ARG A 177 -30.79 8.99 -11.47
C ARG A 177 -30.40 7.82 -12.34
N TYR A 178 -29.61 6.90 -11.80
CA TYR A 178 -29.10 5.73 -12.52
C TYR A 178 -29.53 4.45 -11.81
N ARG A 179 -30.33 3.61 -12.48
CA ARG A 179 -30.81 2.35 -11.93
C ARG A 179 -29.81 1.23 -12.23
N VAL A 180 -29.24 0.62 -11.20
CA VAL A 180 -28.18 -0.37 -11.30
C VAL A 180 -28.47 -1.62 -10.48
N LYS A 181 -27.83 -2.76 -10.77
CA LYS A 181 -28.04 -3.99 -9.98
C LYS A 181 -27.23 -4.01 -8.68
N TYR A 182 -26.06 -3.38 -8.68
CA TYR A 182 -25.12 -3.33 -7.55
C TYR A 182 -24.38 -1.98 -7.48
N VAL A 183 -24.06 -1.51 -6.27
CA VAL A 183 -23.28 -0.29 -6.03
C VAL A 183 -22.01 -0.60 -5.25
N VAL A 184 -20.85 -0.20 -5.78
CA VAL A 184 -19.58 -0.25 -5.08
C VAL A 184 -19.16 1.16 -4.70
N ASP A 185 -18.99 1.44 -3.42
CA ASP A 185 -18.48 2.72 -2.96
C ASP A 185 -16.94 2.68 -2.82
N ALA A 186 -16.28 3.51 -3.62
CA ALA A 186 -14.84 3.72 -3.65
C ALA A 186 -14.45 5.15 -3.21
N GLY A 187 -15.36 5.89 -2.55
CA GLY A 187 -15.25 7.31 -2.19
C GLY A 187 -14.30 7.63 -1.02
N GLY A 188 -13.72 6.63 -0.39
CA GLY A 188 -12.77 6.81 0.70
C GLY A 188 -13.44 7.28 2.00
N MET A 189 -12.79 8.20 2.74
CA MET A 189 -13.32 8.75 3.99
C MET A 189 -14.71 9.37 3.81
N ARG A 190 -14.99 9.98 2.66
CA ARG A 190 -16.29 10.57 2.28
C ARG A 190 -17.19 9.57 1.55
N SER A 191 -17.34 8.37 2.12
CA SER A 191 -18.15 7.29 1.57
C SER A 191 -19.63 7.66 1.63
N VAL A 192 -20.27 7.77 0.46
CA VAL A 192 -21.70 8.08 0.34
C VAL A 192 -22.56 6.96 0.92
N LEU A 193 -22.22 5.69 0.66
CA LEU A 193 -22.93 4.56 1.26
C LEU A 193 -22.69 4.48 2.78
N GLY A 194 -21.48 4.81 3.23
CA GLY A 194 -21.16 4.87 4.66
C GLY A 194 -22.08 5.82 5.43
N GLU A 195 -22.40 6.97 4.84
CA GLU A 195 -23.34 7.96 5.39
C GLU A 195 -24.80 7.54 5.17
N THR A 196 -25.19 7.22 3.93
CA THR A 196 -26.59 6.90 3.54
C THR A 196 -27.15 5.71 4.31
N LEU A 197 -26.32 4.69 4.59
CA LEU A 197 -26.73 3.47 5.28
C LEU A 197 -26.42 3.48 6.79
N GLY A 198 -25.90 4.59 7.33
CA GLY A 198 -25.52 4.69 8.74
C GLY A 198 -24.51 3.62 9.15
N LEU A 199 -23.47 3.43 8.34
CA LEU A 199 -22.46 2.39 8.57
C LEU A 199 -21.30 2.90 9.42
N ARG A 200 -21.02 4.21 9.39
CA ARG A 200 -19.92 4.81 10.15
C ARG A 200 -20.08 4.56 11.65
N THR A 201 -19.02 4.11 12.29
CA THR A 201 -18.94 3.93 13.74
C THR A 201 -17.74 4.66 14.32
N ASP A 202 -17.72 4.81 15.64
CA ASP A 202 -16.46 5.10 16.32
C ASP A 202 -15.45 3.99 15.95
N PRO A 203 -14.27 4.35 15.40
CA PRO A 203 -13.30 3.35 14.97
C PRO A 203 -12.81 2.53 16.17
N PRO A 204 -12.94 1.18 16.15
CA PRO A 204 -12.56 0.30 17.25
C PRO A 204 -11.04 0.05 17.29
N TYR A 205 -10.27 1.02 16.83
CA TYR A 205 -8.82 0.93 16.62
C TYR A 205 -8.07 1.59 17.76
N ARG A 206 -7.00 0.92 18.22
CA ARG A 206 -6.06 1.42 19.24
C ARG A 206 -5.27 2.61 18.72
N THR A 207 -4.90 2.56 17.45
CA THR A 207 -4.19 3.64 16.78
C THR A 207 -5.05 4.90 16.80
N ARG A 208 -4.49 6.00 17.33
CA ARG A 208 -5.14 7.30 17.45
C ARG A 208 -4.20 8.37 16.93
N THR A 209 -4.26 8.64 15.64
CA THR A 209 -3.29 9.53 15.00
C THR A 209 -3.97 10.56 14.12
N ARG A 210 -3.26 11.64 13.84
CA ARG A 210 -3.61 12.63 12.83
C ARG A 210 -2.43 12.92 11.91
N THR A 211 -2.69 13.57 10.79
CA THR A 211 -1.69 13.85 9.77
C THR A 211 -1.76 15.30 9.32
N ILE A 212 -0.60 15.90 9.08
CA ILE A 212 -0.46 17.17 8.36
C ILE A 212 0.44 16.93 7.14
N PHE A 213 0.01 17.29 5.94
CA PHE A 213 0.75 16.96 4.72
C PHE A 213 0.58 17.94 3.57
N THR A 214 1.56 17.95 2.67
CA THR A 214 1.55 18.70 1.42
C THR A 214 2.53 18.11 0.39
N HIS A 215 2.59 18.71 -0.80
CA HIS A 215 3.71 18.52 -1.72
C HIS A 215 4.61 19.74 -1.70
N LEU A 216 5.91 19.49 -1.64
CA LEU A 216 6.96 20.49 -1.59
C LEU A 216 7.84 20.38 -2.84
N THR A 217 8.49 21.49 -3.20
CA THR A 217 9.71 21.51 -4.04
C THR A 217 10.90 21.87 -3.17
N GLY A 218 12.14 21.64 -3.64
CA GLY A 218 13.34 22.09 -2.91
C GLY A 218 13.69 21.29 -1.65
N VAL A 219 13.06 20.14 -1.44
CA VAL A 219 13.38 19.20 -0.34
C VAL A 219 14.72 18.53 -0.63
N GLU A 220 15.72 18.65 0.24
CA GLU A 220 17.06 18.07 0.04
C GLU A 220 17.04 16.53 0.16
N PRO A 221 17.87 15.76 -0.60
CA PRO A 221 18.04 14.34 -0.35
C PRO A 221 18.69 14.15 1.02
N PHE A 222 18.09 13.31 1.87
CA PHE A 222 18.65 13.06 3.21
C PHE A 222 20.07 12.47 3.16
N ASP A 223 20.46 11.83 2.06
CA ASP A 223 21.83 11.37 1.80
C ASP A 223 22.90 12.49 1.83
N ARG A 224 22.52 13.78 1.69
CA ARG A 224 23.44 14.92 1.89
C ARG A 224 23.56 15.35 3.35
N ILE A 225 22.66 14.91 4.20
CA ILE A 225 22.52 15.32 5.60
C ILE A 225 23.00 14.21 6.54
N ALA A 226 22.68 12.96 6.22
CA ALA A 226 22.96 11.77 7.02
C ALA A 226 24.46 11.40 7.16
N GLY A 227 25.36 12.17 6.54
CA GLY A 227 26.80 11.89 6.55
C GLY A 227 27.24 10.93 5.45
N ARG A 228 28.36 10.22 5.65
CA ARG A 228 28.88 9.29 4.63
C ARG A 228 28.18 7.94 4.79
N ARG A 229 27.96 7.25 3.66
CA ARG A 229 27.33 5.91 3.65
C ARG A 229 27.96 4.90 4.60
N ARG A 230 29.28 4.95 4.76
CA ARG A 230 30.02 4.07 5.67
C ARG A 230 29.72 4.33 7.16
N ASP A 231 29.25 5.52 7.50
CA ASP A 231 28.99 5.92 8.88
C ASP A 231 27.64 5.33 9.35
N HIS A 232 26.63 5.29 8.47
CA HIS A 232 25.32 4.71 8.77
C HIS A 232 25.11 3.27 8.25
N GLY A 233 25.98 2.77 7.37
CA GLY A 233 26.00 1.36 6.93
C GLY A 233 24.83 0.93 6.02
N MET A 234 23.91 1.80 5.64
CA MET A 234 22.72 1.41 4.87
C MET A 234 23.05 1.07 3.40
N PRO A 235 22.48 0.00 2.83
CA PRO A 235 22.85 -0.47 1.49
C PRO A 235 22.32 0.40 0.36
N SER A 236 21.11 0.94 0.48
CA SER A 236 20.48 1.80 -0.52
C SER A 236 20.44 3.27 -0.06
N PRO A 237 20.53 4.24 -0.99
CA PRO A 237 20.34 5.66 -0.64
C PRO A 237 18.97 5.91 0.00
N PHE A 238 18.93 6.78 1.01
CA PHE A 238 17.71 7.15 1.74
C PHE A 238 16.68 7.82 0.82
N SER A 239 17.14 8.74 -0.03
CA SER A 239 16.31 9.47 -0.98
C SER A 239 15.75 8.64 -2.14
N GLN A 240 16.25 7.42 -2.34
CA GLN A 240 15.71 6.50 -3.34
C GLN A 240 14.68 5.52 -2.78
N GLY A 241 14.14 5.79 -1.59
CA GLY A 241 13.07 5.03 -0.98
C GLY A 241 12.09 5.95 -0.26
N THR A 242 11.17 5.34 0.48
CA THR A 242 10.29 6.06 1.40
C THR A 242 11.05 6.27 2.70
N LEU A 243 11.37 7.52 3.01
CA LEU A 243 12.08 7.90 4.22
C LEU A 243 11.08 8.25 5.33
N HIS A 244 11.31 7.70 6.53
CA HIS A 244 10.52 7.89 7.73
C HIS A 244 11.40 8.53 8.80
N HIS A 245 11.12 9.76 9.17
CA HIS A 245 11.73 10.40 10.34
C HIS A 245 10.92 10.00 11.56
N LEU A 246 11.47 9.13 12.41
CA LEU A 246 10.81 8.61 13.60
C LEU A 246 11.16 9.45 14.82
N PHE A 247 10.20 9.69 15.70
CA PHE A 247 10.38 10.34 16.99
C PHE A 247 9.31 9.88 17.97
N GLU A 248 9.49 10.13 19.26
CA GLU A 248 8.53 9.70 20.27
C GLU A 248 7.13 10.28 20.01
N GLY A 249 6.14 9.42 19.78
CA GLY A 249 4.75 9.80 19.50
C GLY A 249 4.48 10.32 18.09
N GLY A 250 5.39 10.12 17.13
CA GLY A 250 5.08 10.45 15.74
C GLY A 250 6.16 10.10 14.73
N TRP A 251 5.86 10.37 13.47
CA TRP A 251 6.81 10.19 12.38
C TRP A 251 6.50 11.11 11.21
N ALA A 252 7.47 11.36 10.34
CA ALA A 252 7.25 12.09 9.09
C ALA A 252 7.70 11.29 7.87
N TRP A 253 6.94 11.34 6.78
CA TRP A 253 7.36 10.78 5.50
C TRP A 253 8.04 11.83 4.62
N VAL A 254 9.05 11.38 3.86
CA VAL A 254 9.60 12.11 2.72
C VAL A 254 9.60 11.16 1.53
N ILE A 255 8.73 11.43 0.56
CA ILE A 255 8.45 10.62 -0.62
C ILE A 255 8.77 11.46 -1.86
N PRO A 256 10.03 11.45 -2.34
CA PRO A 256 10.41 12.21 -3.52
C PRO A 256 9.88 11.56 -4.81
N PHE A 257 9.43 12.40 -5.73
CA PHE A 257 9.13 12.00 -7.11
C PHE A 257 10.31 12.28 -8.05
N ASP A 258 11.29 13.07 -7.60
CA ASP A 258 12.45 13.55 -8.36
C ASP A 258 13.73 12.71 -8.14
N ASN A 259 13.60 11.51 -7.56
CA ASN A 259 14.73 10.70 -7.08
C ASN A 259 15.28 9.68 -8.09
N HIS A 260 14.88 9.80 -9.36
CA HIS A 260 15.37 9.01 -10.47
C HIS A 260 15.77 9.93 -11.63
N VAL A 261 16.87 9.61 -12.33
CA VAL A 261 17.47 10.50 -13.36
C VAL A 261 16.56 10.84 -14.53
N SER A 262 15.57 9.98 -14.78
CA SER A 262 14.59 10.14 -15.86
C SER A 262 13.27 10.70 -15.36
N SER A 263 13.18 11.09 -14.08
CA SER A 263 11.99 11.73 -13.56
C SER A 263 11.89 13.15 -14.12
N THR A 264 10.68 13.57 -14.47
CA THR A 264 10.37 14.94 -14.89
C THR A 264 9.74 15.77 -13.77
N SER A 265 9.48 15.17 -12.61
CA SER A 265 8.93 15.86 -11.45
C SER A 265 10.02 16.54 -10.64
N ARG A 266 9.68 17.65 -9.99
CA ARG A 266 10.49 18.31 -8.94
C ARG A 266 9.82 18.25 -7.57
N LEU A 267 8.73 17.49 -7.48
CA LEU A 267 7.89 17.42 -6.31
C LEU A 267 8.39 16.35 -5.34
N CYS A 268 8.13 16.58 -4.06
CA CYS A 268 8.30 15.63 -2.98
C CYS A 268 7.05 15.69 -2.11
N SER A 269 6.43 14.55 -1.88
CA SER A 269 5.37 14.44 -0.89
C SER A 269 5.98 14.39 0.50
N VAL A 270 5.49 15.25 1.40
CA VAL A 270 5.97 15.34 2.78
C VAL A 270 4.77 15.49 3.70
N GLY A 271 4.76 14.71 4.77
CA GLY A 271 3.74 14.78 5.80
C GLY A 271 4.26 14.29 7.13
N ILE A 272 3.61 14.74 8.20
CA ILE A 272 3.89 14.34 9.57
C ILE A 272 2.63 13.71 10.17
N ASN A 273 2.83 12.57 10.79
CA ASN A 273 1.85 11.78 11.49
C ASN A 273 2.14 11.85 12.98
N LEU A 274 1.10 12.13 13.75
CA LEU A 274 1.19 12.49 15.15
C LEU A 274 0.20 11.68 15.96
N ASP A 275 0.67 11.07 17.05
CA ASP A 275 -0.18 10.48 18.09
C ASP A 275 -1.05 11.58 18.72
N LEU A 276 -2.37 11.38 18.69
CA LEU A 276 -3.35 12.33 19.19
C LEU A 276 -3.25 12.55 20.69
N ASP A 277 -2.89 11.53 21.45
CA ASP A 277 -2.87 11.62 22.90
C ASP A 277 -1.63 12.40 23.38
N ARG A 278 -0.57 12.47 22.55
CA ARG A 278 0.64 13.27 22.82
C ARG A 278 0.65 14.63 22.14
N TYR A 279 0.13 14.72 20.93
CA TYR A 279 0.15 15.90 20.07
C TYR A 279 -1.27 16.21 19.57
N PRO A 280 -2.20 16.62 20.46
CA PRO A 280 -3.55 17.00 20.04
C PRO A 280 -3.50 18.20 19.08
N PRO A 281 -4.51 18.37 18.21
CA PRO A 281 -4.58 19.53 17.32
C PRO A 281 -4.68 20.83 18.13
N GLY A 282 -3.89 21.83 17.75
CA GLY A 282 -3.96 23.19 18.30
C GLY A 282 -4.79 24.13 17.44
N ASP A 283 -4.76 25.43 17.79
CA ASP A 283 -5.44 26.50 17.04
C ASP A 283 -4.59 27.07 15.88
N GLU A 284 -3.34 26.60 15.74
CA GLU A 284 -2.40 27.04 14.72
C GLU A 284 -2.85 26.64 13.31
N SER A 285 -2.35 27.36 12.30
CA SER A 285 -2.56 26.90 10.92
C SER A 285 -1.83 25.56 10.68
N PRO A 286 -2.32 24.68 9.80
CA PRO A 286 -1.63 23.43 9.48
C PRO A 286 -0.17 23.63 9.04
N GLU A 287 0.13 24.75 8.38
CA GLU A 287 1.50 25.07 7.97
C GLU A 287 2.38 25.44 9.17
N ASP A 288 1.90 26.32 10.05
CA ASP A 288 2.66 26.74 11.24
C ASP A 288 2.95 25.57 12.16
N GLU A 289 1.94 24.72 12.41
CA GLU A 289 2.06 23.52 13.22
C GLU A 289 3.06 22.52 12.59
N PHE A 290 2.95 22.27 11.28
CA PHE A 290 3.90 21.42 10.55
C PHE A 290 5.34 21.89 10.78
N TRP A 291 5.60 23.19 10.60
CA TRP A 291 6.93 23.76 10.79
C TRP A 291 7.37 23.79 12.26
N ALA A 292 6.44 23.96 13.21
CA ALA A 292 6.73 23.85 14.64
C ALA A 292 7.29 22.46 14.97
N HIS A 293 6.67 21.40 14.45
CA HIS A 293 7.18 20.04 14.61
C HIS A 293 8.52 19.81 13.89
N VAL A 294 8.66 20.26 12.63
CA VAL A 294 9.91 20.10 11.86
C VAL A 294 11.10 20.74 12.59
N ARG A 295 10.93 21.93 13.17
CA ARG A 295 12.00 22.68 13.85
C ARG A 295 12.56 21.98 15.10
N ARG A 296 11.80 21.05 15.70
CA ARG A 296 12.25 20.24 16.84
C ARG A 296 13.39 19.30 16.48
N PHE A 297 13.58 18.99 15.20
CA PHE A 297 14.51 17.98 14.71
C PHE A 297 15.54 18.61 13.74
N PRO A 298 16.74 19.00 14.22
CA PRO A 298 17.74 19.76 13.45
C PRO A 298 18.06 19.27 12.04
N ASP A 299 18.18 17.95 11.83
CA ASP A 299 18.52 17.39 10.51
C ASP A 299 17.30 17.20 9.60
N PHE A 300 16.09 17.00 10.16
CA PHE A 300 14.86 17.07 9.36
C PHE A 300 14.55 18.50 8.93
N HIS A 301 14.71 19.48 9.84
CA HIS A 301 14.62 20.90 9.50
C HIS A 301 15.63 21.29 8.41
N ARG A 302 16.88 20.82 8.49
CA ARG A 302 17.88 21.07 7.44
C ARG A 302 17.48 20.49 6.08
N GLN A 303 16.79 19.35 6.08
CA GLN A 303 16.28 18.74 4.86
C GLN A 303 15.23 19.59 4.15
N LEU A 304 14.41 20.28 4.93
CA LEU A 304 13.34 21.12 4.42
C LEU A 304 13.73 22.61 4.33
N ALA A 305 14.99 22.98 4.60
CA ALA A 305 15.40 24.38 4.71
C ALA A 305 15.13 25.25 3.46
N ASN A 306 15.17 24.63 2.26
CA ASN A 306 14.87 25.29 0.99
C ASN A 306 13.51 24.89 0.42
N ALA A 307 12.70 24.17 1.19
CA ALA A 307 11.47 23.59 0.70
C ALA A 307 10.37 24.65 0.54
N ARG A 308 9.56 24.52 -0.50
CA ARG A 308 8.41 25.41 -0.76
C ARG A 308 7.18 24.60 -1.09
N ALA A 309 6.07 24.90 -0.42
CA ALA A 309 4.80 24.26 -0.70
C ALA A 309 4.28 24.65 -2.09
N VAL A 310 3.82 23.65 -2.85
CA VAL A 310 3.16 23.85 -4.16
C VAL A 310 1.65 23.69 -4.07
N ARG A 311 1.15 23.44 -2.86
CA ARG A 311 -0.27 23.32 -2.52
C ARG A 311 -0.46 23.61 -1.03
N PRO A 312 -1.67 23.98 -0.59
CA PRO A 312 -1.96 24.17 0.81
C PRO A 312 -1.67 22.93 1.65
N TYR A 313 -1.25 23.13 2.89
CA TYR A 313 -1.17 22.07 3.89
C TYR A 313 -2.58 21.57 4.22
N THR A 314 -2.72 20.25 4.32
CA THR A 314 -3.95 19.58 4.77
C THR A 314 -3.69 18.94 6.11
N ALA A 315 -4.52 19.23 7.11
CA ALA A 315 -4.50 18.57 8.42
C ALA A 315 -5.76 17.74 8.62
N SER A 316 -5.62 16.53 9.17
CA SER A 316 -6.73 15.71 9.65
C SER A 316 -6.94 15.90 11.16
N GLN A 317 -8.16 15.59 11.62
CA GLN A 317 -8.49 15.58 13.05
C GLN A 317 -8.12 14.22 13.67
N ARG A 318 -8.77 13.15 13.22
CA ARG A 318 -8.37 11.75 13.46
C ARG A 318 -8.36 11.05 12.12
N ASN A 319 -7.29 10.32 11.84
CA ASN A 319 -7.13 9.55 10.60
C ASN A 319 -8.06 8.35 10.58
N GLN A 320 -8.16 7.66 11.71
CA GLN A 320 -8.91 6.42 11.79
C GLN A 320 -10.40 6.66 11.64
N PHE A 321 -11.04 5.85 10.81
CA PHE A 321 -12.48 5.71 10.71
C PHE A 321 -12.80 4.25 10.39
N ALA A 322 -14.04 3.84 10.69
CA ALA A 322 -14.51 2.49 10.44
C ALA A 322 -15.98 2.48 10.03
N SER A 323 -16.36 1.41 9.33
CA SER A 323 -17.76 1.08 9.03
C SER A 323 -18.14 -0.23 9.72
N ARG A 324 -19.30 -0.35 10.37
CA ARG A 324 -19.73 -1.61 11.02
C ARG A 324 -19.91 -2.79 10.05
N GLN A 325 -20.14 -2.48 8.78
CA GLN A 325 -20.42 -3.42 7.70
C GLN A 325 -19.80 -2.89 6.42
N LEU A 326 -19.28 -3.80 5.59
CA LEU A 326 -18.64 -3.51 4.31
C LEU A 326 -19.49 -3.97 3.13
N ALA A 327 -20.30 -5.03 3.29
CA ALA A 327 -21.14 -5.54 2.21
C ALA A 327 -22.56 -5.87 2.67
N GLY A 328 -23.53 -5.59 1.82
CA GLY A 328 -24.92 -5.99 1.98
C GLY A 328 -25.53 -6.40 0.63
N ASP A 329 -26.84 -6.59 0.62
CA ASP A 329 -27.56 -6.88 -0.62
C ASP A 329 -27.43 -5.68 -1.56
N ARG A 330 -26.91 -5.93 -2.77
CA ARG A 330 -26.74 -4.90 -3.81
C ARG A 330 -25.72 -3.80 -3.52
N TRP A 331 -24.89 -3.91 -2.48
CA TRP A 331 -23.82 -2.93 -2.26
C TRP A 331 -22.60 -3.45 -1.51
N CYS A 332 -21.45 -2.84 -1.77
CA CYS A 332 -20.27 -2.97 -0.92
C CYS A 332 -19.41 -1.71 -0.89
N LEU A 333 -18.56 -1.59 0.13
CA LEU A 333 -17.50 -0.58 0.23
C LEU A 333 -16.16 -1.19 -0.21
N LEU A 334 -15.34 -0.46 -0.96
CA LEU A 334 -13.92 -0.81 -1.08
C LEU A 334 -13.20 -0.56 0.25
N PRO A 335 -12.04 -1.21 0.50
CA PRO A 335 -11.41 -1.16 1.82
C PRO A 335 -11.16 0.25 2.34
N HIS A 336 -10.63 1.14 1.50
CA HIS A 336 -10.37 2.54 1.84
C HIS A 336 -11.63 3.38 2.03
N ALA A 337 -12.79 2.93 1.56
CA ALA A 337 -14.09 3.54 1.87
C ALA A 337 -14.66 3.03 3.19
N SER A 338 -14.32 1.79 3.57
CA SER A 338 -14.76 1.17 4.83
C SER A 338 -13.95 1.63 6.03
N ASP A 339 -12.61 1.53 5.97
CA ASP A 339 -11.75 1.81 7.12
C ASP A 339 -10.39 2.39 6.70
N PHE A 340 -9.72 3.02 7.66
CA PHE A 340 -8.35 3.47 7.52
C PHE A 340 -7.63 3.43 8.87
N ILE A 341 -6.34 3.08 8.87
CA ILE A 341 -5.48 3.07 10.05
C ILE A 341 -4.50 4.24 9.97
N ASP A 342 -3.36 4.07 9.30
CA ASP A 342 -2.29 5.05 9.24
C ASP A 342 -1.50 4.85 7.92
N PRO A 343 -0.88 5.88 7.35
CA PRO A 343 -0.01 5.74 6.18
C PRO A 343 1.26 4.89 6.42
N LEU A 344 1.63 4.61 7.67
CA LEU A 344 2.81 3.82 8.03
C LEU A 344 2.75 2.43 7.39
N PHE A 345 3.87 1.99 6.82
CA PHE A 345 4.00 0.76 6.02
C PHE A 345 3.18 0.70 4.72
N SER A 346 2.48 1.78 4.34
CA SER A 346 1.81 1.91 3.04
C SER A 346 0.81 0.79 2.71
N SER A 347 0.11 0.30 3.73
CA SER A 347 -0.75 -0.88 3.65
C SER A 347 -2.02 -0.68 2.82
N GLY A 348 -2.56 0.54 2.77
CA GLY A 348 -3.87 0.82 2.17
C GLY A 348 -4.00 0.32 0.72
N LEU A 349 -3.00 0.56 -0.13
CA LEU A 349 -3.00 0.06 -1.52
C LEU A 349 -2.91 -1.47 -1.59
N ALA A 350 -2.10 -2.10 -0.73
CA ALA A 350 -1.98 -3.55 -0.68
C ALA A 350 -3.31 -4.22 -0.26
N VAL A 351 -3.99 -3.66 0.75
CA VAL A 351 -5.32 -4.10 1.18
C VAL A 351 -6.33 -3.97 0.03
N THR A 352 -6.36 -2.81 -0.64
CA THR A 352 -7.25 -2.58 -1.79
C THR A 352 -7.02 -3.61 -2.90
N VAL A 353 -5.78 -3.81 -3.33
CA VAL A 353 -5.46 -4.73 -4.43
C VAL A 353 -5.83 -6.18 -4.11
N MET A 354 -5.58 -6.64 -2.87
CA MET A 354 -5.98 -7.99 -2.44
C MET A 354 -7.51 -8.13 -2.27
N ALA A 355 -8.21 -7.08 -1.85
CA ALA A 355 -9.66 -7.08 -1.86
C ALA A 355 -10.21 -7.19 -3.29
N LEU A 356 -9.62 -6.48 -4.26
CA LEU A 356 -9.99 -6.59 -5.68
C LEU A 356 -9.76 -8.00 -6.24
N ASN A 357 -8.74 -8.72 -5.77
CA ASN A 357 -8.52 -10.13 -6.16
C ASN A 357 -9.78 -10.97 -5.88
N SER A 358 -10.46 -10.68 -4.78
CA SER A 358 -11.60 -11.46 -4.31
C SER A 358 -12.94 -10.90 -4.78
N LEU A 359 -13.06 -9.57 -4.87
CA LEU A 359 -14.30 -8.88 -5.25
C LEU A 359 -14.60 -8.99 -6.74
N GLY A 360 -13.57 -8.95 -7.61
CA GLY A 360 -13.75 -8.93 -9.07
C GLY A 360 -14.56 -10.12 -9.59
N HIS A 361 -14.12 -11.35 -9.30
CA HIS A 361 -14.81 -12.56 -9.76
C HIS A 361 -16.20 -12.73 -9.14
N ARG A 362 -16.36 -12.38 -7.85
CA ARG A 362 -17.65 -12.43 -7.16
C ARG A 362 -18.69 -11.52 -7.82
N LEU A 363 -18.30 -10.30 -8.23
CA LEU A 363 -19.20 -9.40 -8.96
C LEU A 363 -19.50 -9.89 -10.37
N ILE A 364 -18.51 -10.43 -11.08
CA ILE A 364 -18.72 -11.02 -12.42
C ILE A 364 -19.74 -12.17 -12.33
N ASP A 365 -19.57 -13.06 -11.35
CA ASP A 365 -20.47 -14.20 -11.15
C ASP A 365 -21.84 -13.78 -10.65
N ALA A 366 -21.92 -12.78 -9.76
CA ALA A 366 -23.18 -12.19 -9.29
C ALA A 366 -24.00 -11.61 -10.45
N VAL A 367 -23.36 -10.91 -11.39
CA VAL A 367 -24.03 -10.36 -12.58
C VAL A 367 -24.55 -11.46 -13.50
N ARG A 368 -23.77 -12.54 -13.69
CA ARG A 368 -24.18 -13.71 -14.50
C ARG A 368 -25.33 -14.48 -13.88
N ALA A 369 -25.29 -14.70 -12.57
CA ALA A 369 -26.32 -15.41 -11.82
C ALA A 369 -27.53 -14.53 -11.49
N ASN A 370 -27.42 -13.20 -11.67
CA ASN A 370 -28.38 -12.22 -11.18
C ASN A 370 -28.68 -12.40 -9.68
N ASP A 371 -27.64 -12.67 -8.90
CA ASP A 371 -27.69 -12.94 -7.47
C ASP A 371 -26.68 -12.04 -6.77
N PHE A 372 -27.21 -11.06 -6.05
CA PHE A 372 -26.47 -9.98 -5.40
C PHE A 372 -26.63 -10.01 -3.87
N SER A 373 -26.94 -11.19 -3.34
CA SER A 373 -27.10 -11.40 -1.91
C SER A 373 -25.80 -11.15 -1.16
N ARG A 374 -25.91 -10.68 0.09
CA ARG A 374 -24.77 -10.39 0.96
C ARG A 374 -23.81 -11.58 1.12
N GLU A 375 -24.32 -12.81 1.17
CA GLU A 375 -23.54 -14.02 1.44
C GLU A 375 -22.40 -14.20 0.44
N ARG A 376 -22.57 -13.76 -0.82
CA ARG A 376 -21.50 -13.80 -1.83
C ARG A 376 -20.31 -12.93 -1.48
N PHE A 377 -20.54 -11.85 -0.74
CA PHE A 377 -19.55 -10.81 -0.44
C PHE A 377 -19.04 -10.83 1.01
N GLU A 378 -19.61 -11.67 1.88
CA GLU A 378 -19.23 -11.80 3.29
C GLU A 378 -17.74 -12.14 3.49
N TYR A 379 -17.17 -12.94 2.58
CA TYR A 379 -15.74 -13.23 2.59
C TYR A 379 -14.90 -11.94 2.50
N VAL A 380 -15.27 -11.00 1.62
CA VAL A 380 -14.53 -9.75 1.42
C VAL A 380 -14.60 -8.90 2.68
N GLU A 381 -15.79 -8.78 3.30
CA GLU A 381 -15.97 -8.08 4.57
C GLU A 381 -15.09 -8.67 5.68
N THR A 382 -15.18 -9.98 5.90
CA THR A 382 -14.40 -10.70 6.93
C THR A 382 -12.90 -10.49 6.73
N TRP A 383 -12.44 -10.62 5.48
CA TRP A 383 -11.04 -10.47 5.13
C TRP A 383 -10.53 -9.04 5.37
N VAL A 384 -11.26 -8.02 4.90
CA VAL A 384 -10.87 -6.61 5.04
C VAL A 384 -10.83 -6.21 6.52
N LYS A 385 -11.85 -6.58 7.31
CA LYS A 385 -11.88 -6.28 8.75
C LYS A 385 -10.72 -6.90 9.50
N ARG A 386 -10.39 -8.14 9.18
CA ARG A 386 -9.21 -8.80 9.75
C ARG A 386 -7.91 -8.10 9.36
N ALA A 387 -7.77 -7.70 8.10
CA ALA A 387 -6.57 -6.99 7.63
C ALA A 387 -6.37 -5.67 8.38
N PHE A 388 -7.43 -4.87 8.56
CA PHE A 388 -7.33 -3.61 9.30
C PHE A 388 -7.10 -3.82 10.81
N GLY A 389 -7.70 -4.84 11.43
CA GLY A 389 -7.39 -5.18 12.83
C GLY A 389 -5.92 -5.55 13.03
N TYR A 390 -5.32 -6.30 12.09
CA TYR A 390 -3.90 -6.59 12.11
C TYR A 390 -3.03 -5.33 11.94
N TYR A 391 -3.36 -4.46 10.97
CA TYR A 391 -2.60 -3.23 10.75
C TYR A 391 -2.74 -2.24 11.90
N ASP A 392 -3.88 -2.22 12.59
CA ASP A 392 -4.04 -1.45 13.82
C ASP A 392 -3.03 -1.89 14.89
N ASP A 393 -2.95 -3.20 15.19
CA ASP A 393 -1.94 -3.73 16.13
C ASP A 393 -0.52 -3.42 15.66
N LEU A 394 -0.25 -3.57 14.36
CA LEU A 394 1.09 -3.34 13.79
C LEU A 394 1.52 -1.87 13.98
N VAL A 395 0.61 -0.94 13.71
CA VAL A 395 0.86 0.50 13.79
C VAL A 395 0.90 0.97 15.25
N ASP A 396 -0.06 0.57 16.09
CA ASP A 396 -0.08 0.86 17.53
C ASP A 396 1.25 0.53 18.19
N CYS A 397 1.74 -0.71 18.00
CA CYS A 397 3.03 -1.12 18.52
C CYS A 397 4.21 -0.34 17.93
N SER A 398 4.10 0.12 16.68
CA SER A 398 5.16 0.95 16.07
C SER A 398 5.26 2.31 16.75
N TYR A 399 4.12 2.98 17.02
CA TYR A 399 4.11 4.26 17.73
C TYR A 399 4.67 4.15 19.15
N VAL A 400 4.33 3.07 19.87
CA VAL A 400 4.96 2.76 21.17
C VAL A 400 6.47 2.59 21.02
N ALA A 401 6.90 1.82 20.01
CA ALA A 401 8.32 1.56 19.77
C ALA A 401 9.09 2.81 19.32
N PHE A 402 8.46 3.84 18.78
CA PHE A 402 9.14 5.10 18.46
C PHE A 402 9.64 5.87 19.70
N GLY A 403 9.25 5.46 20.91
CA GLY A 403 9.83 6.00 22.15
C GLY A 403 11.27 5.56 22.42
N ASP A 404 11.76 4.50 21.78
CA ASP A 404 13.09 3.93 22.03
C ASP A 404 13.66 3.26 20.76
N PHE A 405 14.87 3.64 20.34
CA PHE A 405 15.44 3.13 19.09
C PHE A 405 15.66 1.62 19.09
N ASP A 406 16.07 1.03 20.22
CA ASP A 406 16.35 -0.41 20.29
C ASP A 406 15.04 -1.21 20.23
N LEU A 407 13.99 -0.72 20.90
CA LEU A 407 12.65 -1.29 20.79
C LEU A 407 12.11 -1.18 19.36
N TRP A 408 12.28 -0.03 18.70
CA TRP A 408 11.97 0.11 17.28
C TRP A 408 12.75 -0.89 16.43
N ASN A 409 14.06 -1.01 16.64
CA ASN A 409 14.93 -1.90 15.87
C ASN A 409 14.52 -3.37 16.00
N ALA A 410 14.09 -3.79 17.20
CA ALA A 410 13.51 -5.11 17.46
C ALA A 410 12.14 -5.28 16.79
N TRP A 411 11.22 -4.34 16.98
CA TRP A 411 9.87 -4.39 16.41
C TRP A 411 9.86 -4.36 14.88
N PHE A 412 10.73 -3.54 14.27
CA PHE A 412 10.96 -3.47 12.83
C PHE A 412 11.21 -4.84 12.19
N ARG A 413 11.90 -5.76 12.89
CA ARG A 413 12.19 -7.12 12.39
C ARG A 413 10.96 -8.00 12.32
N VAL A 414 9.97 -7.77 13.18
CA VAL A 414 8.67 -8.46 13.16
C VAL A 414 7.92 -8.10 11.88
N TRP A 415 7.83 -6.81 11.58
CA TRP A 415 7.26 -6.31 10.32
C TRP A 415 8.03 -6.81 9.10
N MET A 416 9.36 -6.79 9.16
CA MET A 416 10.22 -7.25 8.07
C MET A 416 9.92 -8.71 7.68
N LEU A 417 9.83 -9.61 8.68
CA LEU A 417 9.50 -11.01 8.43
C LEU A 417 8.06 -11.17 7.93
N GLY A 418 7.10 -10.46 8.51
CA GLY A 418 5.73 -10.46 7.99
C GLY A 418 5.68 -10.13 6.51
N THR A 419 6.39 -9.07 6.10
CA THR A 419 6.47 -8.61 4.72
C THR A 419 7.05 -9.69 3.81
N LEU A 420 8.14 -10.37 4.20
CA LEU A 420 8.72 -11.46 3.42
C LEU A 420 7.68 -12.53 3.07
N TYR A 421 6.90 -12.99 4.06
CA TYR A 421 5.92 -14.06 3.84
C TYR A 421 4.67 -13.58 3.11
N GLY A 422 4.17 -12.38 3.41
CA GLY A 422 3.02 -11.79 2.72
C GLY A 422 3.25 -11.69 1.22
N VAL A 423 4.43 -11.18 0.83
CA VAL A 423 4.78 -11.00 -0.58
C VAL A 423 5.05 -12.35 -1.25
N ASN A 424 5.77 -13.25 -0.59
CA ASN A 424 6.06 -14.56 -1.17
C ASN A 424 4.80 -15.37 -1.45
N GLY A 425 3.75 -15.27 -0.62
CA GLY A 425 2.47 -15.91 -0.91
C GLY A 425 1.88 -15.45 -2.25
N GLN A 426 1.94 -14.14 -2.53
CA GLN A 426 1.51 -13.58 -3.82
C GLN A 426 2.41 -14.02 -4.99
N MET A 427 3.72 -14.12 -4.77
CA MET A 427 4.66 -14.60 -5.80
C MET A 427 4.36 -16.03 -6.21
N GLN A 428 4.09 -16.92 -5.26
CA GLN A 428 3.83 -18.33 -5.55
C GLN A 428 2.61 -18.50 -6.45
N ALA A 429 1.54 -17.72 -6.23
CA ALA A 429 0.39 -17.70 -7.13
C ALA A 429 0.77 -17.19 -8.53
N GLY A 430 1.57 -16.13 -8.61
CA GLY A 430 2.08 -15.59 -9.87
C GLY A 430 2.94 -16.60 -10.66
N PHE A 431 3.85 -17.30 -9.98
CA PHE A 431 4.71 -18.32 -10.59
C PHE A 431 3.95 -19.59 -10.96
N ALA A 432 2.94 -19.99 -10.16
CA ALA A 432 2.02 -21.05 -10.54
C ALA A 432 1.27 -20.71 -11.84
N PHE A 433 0.81 -19.46 -11.99
CA PHE A 433 0.20 -19.00 -13.23
C PHE A 433 1.19 -19.04 -14.39
N ASP A 434 2.41 -18.53 -14.23
CA ASP A 434 3.39 -18.49 -15.32
C ASP A 434 3.70 -19.89 -15.87
N ARG A 435 3.71 -20.93 -15.02
CA ARG A 435 3.90 -22.32 -15.44
C ARG A 435 2.67 -22.97 -16.07
N THR A 436 1.49 -22.72 -15.51
CA THR A 436 0.27 -23.48 -15.82
C THR A 436 -0.65 -22.76 -16.80
N GLN A 437 -0.50 -21.44 -16.91
CA GLN A 437 -1.44 -20.51 -17.56
C GLN A 437 -2.89 -20.66 -17.05
N ASN A 438 -3.08 -21.28 -15.87
CA ASN A 438 -4.38 -21.50 -15.26
C ASN A 438 -4.68 -20.39 -14.27
N ARG A 439 -5.75 -19.61 -14.51
CA ARG A 439 -6.16 -18.50 -13.64
C ARG A 439 -6.70 -18.94 -12.27
N LEU A 440 -7.13 -20.20 -12.11
CA LEU A 440 -7.62 -20.72 -10.83
C LEU A 440 -6.54 -20.78 -9.75
N VAL A 441 -5.25 -20.73 -10.11
CA VAL A 441 -4.14 -20.70 -9.14
C VAL A 441 -4.20 -19.49 -8.21
N PHE A 442 -4.85 -18.40 -8.64
CA PHE A 442 -5.00 -17.21 -7.82
C PHE A 442 -6.06 -17.38 -6.71
N ASP A 443 -6.88 -18.44 -6.72
CA ASP A 443 -7.80 -18.75 -5.62
C ASP A 443 -7.04 -19.14 -4.34
N ALA A 444 -5.78 -19.59 -4.48
CA ALA A 444 -4.90 -19.83 -3.35
C ALA A 444 -4.65 -18.57 -2.51
N LEU A 445 -4.79 -17.36 -3.10
CA LEU A 445 -4.67 -16.08 -2.40
C LEU A 445 -5.88 -15.77 -1.50
N GLU A 446 -6.93 -16.59 -1.55
CA GLU A 446 -8.07 -16.53 -0.65
C GLU A 446 -8.03 -17.60 0.45
N GLN A 447 -6.98 -18.42 0.47
CA GLN A 447 -6.86 -19.56 1.37
C GLN A 447 -5.58 -19.49 2.22
N ALA A 448 -5.60 -20.14 3.38
CA ALA A 448 -4.39 -20.28 4.16
C ALA A 448 -3.34 -21.11 3.37
N PRO A 449 -2.06 -20.72 3.39
CA PRO A 449 -1.49 -19.69 4.24
C PRO A 449 -1.34 -18.31 3.54
N TYR A 450 -1.79 -18.14 2.29
CA TYR A 450 -1.57 -16.91 1.49
C TYR A 450 -2.65 -15.84 1.62
N ARG A 451 -3.79 -16.17 2.23
CA ARG A 451 -4.91 -15.25 2.43
C ARG A 451 -4.50 -13.99 3.20
N GLY A 452 -3.69 -14.12 4.23
CA GLY A 452 -3.32 -13.00 5.11
C GLY A 452 -2.24 -12.09 4.52
N LEU A 453 -2.44 -10.77 4.61
CA LEU A 453 -1.34 -9.80 4.40
C LEU A 453 -0.24 -10.03 5.45
N GLN A 454 1.00 -9.69 5.13
CA GLN A 454 2.14 -9.86 6.06
C GLN A 454 2.29 -11.30 6.60
N GLY A 455 1.79 -12.30 5.86
CA GLY A 455 1.89 -13.72 6.24
C GLY A 455 1.06 -14.12 7.46
N ILE A 456 0.10 -13.30 7.92
CA ILE A 456 -0.62 -13.51 9.20
C ILE A 456 -1.51 -14.75 9.25
N ASP A 457 -1.76 -15.39 8.10
CA ASP A 457 -2.46 -16.67 8.03
C ASP A 457 -1.54 -17.87 8.29
N ASN A 458 -0.24 -17.67 8.30
CA ASN A 458 0.71 -18.67 8.77
C ASN A 458 0.72 -18.68 10.31
N PRO A 459 0.40 -19.83 10.96
CA PRO A 459 0.36 -19.93 12.42
C PRO A 459 1.67 -19.52 13.12
N HIS A 460 2.82 -19.76 12.50
CA HIS A 460 4.12 -19.39 13.06
C HIS A 460 4.37 -17.88 12.97
N CYS A 461 3.95 -17.23 11.87
CA CYS A 461 3.99 -15.78 11.74
C CYS A 461 3.06 -15.12 12.76
N ALA A 462 1.83 -15.64 12.89
CA ALA A 462 0.83 -15.16 13.84
C ALA A 462 1.29 -15.30 15.30
N ALA A 463 1.89 -16.45 15.67
CA ALA A 463 2.41 -16.68 17.01
C ALA A 463 3.59 -15.75 17.34
N MET A 464 4.53 -15.57 16.39
CA MET A 464 5.65 -14.63 16.53
C MET A 464 5.15 -13.20 16.71
N PHE A 465 4.23 -12.74 15.85
CA PHE A 465 3.62 -11.43 15.94
C PHE A 465 2.89 -11.23 17.28
N GLY A 466 2.07 -12.20 17.70
CA GLY A 466 1.31 -12.12 18.95
C GLY A 466 2.20 -11.99 20.20
N ARG A 467 3.30 -12.76 20.27
CA ARG A 467 4.29 -12.66 21.35
C ARG A 467 5.02 -11.33 21.35
N ALA A 468 5.45 -10.86 20.17
CA ALA A 468 6.12 -9.58 20.04
C ALA A 468 5.20 -8.40 20.42
N ARG A 469 3.94 -8.43 19.95
CA ARG A 469 2.91 -7.45 20.29
C ARG A 469 2.68 -7.39 21.81
N ALA A 470 2.56 -8.55 22.46
CA ALA A 470 2.39 -8.62 23.91
C ALA A 470 3.57 -8.00 24.67
N ALA A 471 4.81 -8.17 24.18
CA ALA A 471 5.98 -7.53 24.76
C ALA A 471 5.93 -5.99 24.64
N VAL A 472 5.55 -5.46 23.48
CA VAL A 472 5.39 -4.00 23.28
C VAL A 472 4.27 -3.44 24.15
N HIS A 473 3.14 -4.15 24.28
CA HIS A 473 2.04 -3.74 25.15
C HIS A 473 2.43 -3.74 26.62
N ALA A 474 3.13 -4.77 27.11
CA ALA A 474 3.65 -4.80 28.48
C ALA A 474 4.63 -3.64 28.77
N TYR A 475 5.43 -3.24 27.77
CA TYR A 475 6.29 -2.05 27.87
C TYR A 475 5.46 -0.75 27.93
N ARG A 476 4.47 -0.58 27.05
CA ARG A 476 3.54 0.57 27.07
C ARG A 476 2.88 0.72 28.43
N ASP A 477 2.43 -0.40 28.99
CA ASP A 477 1.69 -0.46 30.24
C ASP A 477 2.63 -0.38 31.47
N LYS A 478 3.94 -0.17 31.23
CA LYS A 478 5.01 0.01 32.23
C LYS A 478 5.23 -1.19 33.14
N GLU A 479 4.86 -2.38 32.67
CA GLU A 479 5.05 -3.65 33.39
C GLU A 479 6.48 -4.18 33.24
N ILE A 480 7.15 -3.81 32.14
CA ILE A 480 8.54 -4.19 31.83
C ILE A 480 9.31 -3.01 31.23
N THR A 481 10.64 -3.10 31.26
CA THR A 481 11.56 -2.16 30.62
C THR A 481 11.64 -2.37 29.10
N ALA A 482 12.15 -1.39 28.36
CA ALA A 482 12.38 -1.50 26.91
C ALA A 482 13.34 -2.65 26.58
N GLY A 483 14.39 -2.87 27.38
CA GLY A 483 15.34 -3.96 27.20
C GLY A 483 14.70 -5.35 27.37
N GLU A 484 13.82 -5.52 28.37
CA GLU A 484 13.06 -6.76 28.55
C GLU A 484 12.09 -7.00 27.40
N ALA A 485 11.44 -5.95 26.88
CA ALA A 485 10.58 -6.06 25.71
C ALA A 485 11.37 -6.48 24.46
N CYS A 486 12.55 -5.88 24.23
CA CYS A 486 13.46 -6.27 23.16
C CYS A 486 13.85 -7.75 23.27
N GLY A 487 14.23 -8.21 24.48
CA GLY A 487 14.56 -9.61 24.74
C GLY A 487 13.43 -10.57 24.34
N ARG A 488 12.20 -10.27 24.78
CA ARG A 488 11.00 -11.06 24.43
C ARG A 488 10.70 -11.05 22.93
N ILE A 489 10.91 -9.93 22.23
CA ILE A 489 10.75 -9.85 20.77
C ILE A 489 11.80 -10.71 20.07
N TYR A 490 13.07 -10.62 20.46
CA TYR A 490 14.14 -11.45 19.88
C TYR A 490 13.94 -12.94 20.16
N GLU A 491 13.42 -13.31 21.32
CA GLU A 491 12.97 -14.69 21.60
C GLU A 491 11.86 -15.13 20.66
N ALA A 492 10.82 -14.30 20.46
CA ALA A 492 9.76 -14.61 19.51
C ALA A 492 10.28 -14.79 18.07
N LEU A 493 11.22 -13.94 17.63
CA LEU A 493 11.88 -14.06 16.33
C LEU A 493 12.69 -15.35 16.22
N ARG A 494 13.49 -15.69 17.24
CA ARG A 494 14.29 -16.92 17.30
C ARG A 494 13.41 -18.16 17.23
N ASP A 495 12.39 -18.24 18.09
CA ASP A 495 11.52 -19.40 18.21
C ASP A 495 10.65 -19.62 16.97
N SER A 496 10.39 -18.56 16.20
CA SER A 496 9.66 -18.66 14.94
C SER A 496 10.39 -19.50 13.88
N ASN A 497 11.73 -19.49 13.92
CA ASN A 497 12.62 -20.06 12.89
C ASN A 497 12.32 -19.57 11.45
N LEU A 498 11.61 -18.45 11.31
CA LEU A 498 11.11 -17.96 10.02
C LEU A 498 12.17 -17.18 9.21
N ALA A 499 13.26 -16.75 9.84
CA ALA A 499 14.28 -15.95 9.19
C ALA A 499 15.39 -16.82 8.55
N PRO A 500 15.93 -16.44 7.39
CA PRO A 500 17.17 -17.02 6.89
C PRO A 500 18.32 -16.81 7.88
N GLN A 501 19.05 -17.88 8.22
CA GLN A 501 20.14 -17.83 9.20
C GLN A 501 21.21 -16.78 8.83
N PHE A 502 21.48 -16.60 7.53
CA PHE A 502 22.47 -15.65 7.05
C PHE A 502 22.05 -14.17 7.11
N TRP A 503 20.81 -13.87 7.48
CA TRP A 503 20.39 -12.50 7.79
C TRP A 503 20.86 -12.04 9.15
N ASP A 504 21.22 -12.99 10.03
CA ASP A 504 21.61 -12.69 11.41
C ASP A 504 20.60 -11.76 12.09
N ILE A 505 19.31 -12.10 11.95
CA ILE A 505 18.19 -11.21 12.32
C ILE A 505 18.18 -10.84 13.81
N LEU A 506 18.86 -11.63 14.64
CA LEU A 506 18.93 -11.42 16.09
C LEU A 506 20.06 -10.47 16.49
N ASP A 507 20.97 -10.11 15.57
CA ASP A 507 22.00 -9.11 15.80
C ASP A 507 21.38 -7.69 15.68
N PRO A 508 21.33 -6.91 16.77
CA PRO A 508 20.79 -5.55 16.74
C PRO A 508 21.62 -4.61 15.85
N ASP A 509 22.93 -4.85 15.69
CA ASP A 509 23.83 -4.02 14.87
C ASP A 509 23.57 -4.21 13.37
N ARG A 510 22.93 -5.33 12.98
CA ARG A 510 22.46 -5.58 11.61
C ARG A 510 21.17 -4.82 11.31
N ARG A 511 21.25 -3.49 11.23
CA ARG A 511 20.09 -2.60 11.03
C ARG A 511 19.41 -2.67 9.64
N CYS A 512 19.90 -3.55 8.77
CA CYS A 512 19.26 -3.96 7.52
C CYS A 512 19.48 -5.48 7.34
N PRO A 513 18.84 -6.35 8.15
CA PRO A 513 19.19 -7.78 8.22
C PRO A 513 19.07 -8.52 6.89
N SER A 514 18.05 -8.18 6.09
CA SER A 514 17.82 -8.80 4.78
C SER A 514 18.90 -8.49 3.74
N GLY A 515 19.70 -7.44 3.98
CA GLY A 515 20.53 -6.82 2.96
C GLY A 515 19.71 -6.32 1.76
N PRO A 516 20.37 -5.90 0.67
CA PRO A 516 19.66 -5.47 -0.52
C PRO A 516 19.09 -6.67 -1.29
N PHE A 517 17.85 -6.60 -1.77
CA PHE A 517 17.24 -7.60 -2.67
C PHE A 517 17.73 -7.48 -4.12
N THR A 518 19.06 -7.49 -4.31
CA THR A 518 19.69 -7.66 -5.63
C THR A 518 19.46 -9.08 -6.15
N LEU A 519 19.75 -9.33 -7.42
CA LEU A 519 19.62 -10.65 -8.05
C LEU A 519 20.30 -11.75 -7.24
N TRP A 520 21.53 -11.50 -6.76
CA TRP A 520 22.30 -12.47 -5.97
C TRP A 520 21.71 -12.72 -4.58
N SER A 521 21.29 -11.67 -3.88
CA SER A 521 20.65 -11.81 -2.57
C SER A 521 19.30 -12.53 -2.70
N MET A 522 18.52 -12.21 -3.72
CA MET A 522 17.25 -12.84 -4.00
C MET A 522 17.43 -14.32 -4.36
N ALA A 523 18.41 -14.65 -5.21
CA ALA A 523 18.79 -16.04 -5.49
C ALA A 523 19.14 -16.81 -4.21
N ARG A 524 19.91 -16.19 -3.30
CA ARG A 524 20.27 -16.79 -2.01
C ARG A 524 19.05 -17.06 -1.13
N ILE A 525 18.10 -16.14 -1.06
CA ILE A 525 16.85 -16.30 -0.31
C ILE A 525 15.99 -17.40 -0.93
N LEU A 526 15.84 -17.45 -2.26
CA LEU A 526 15.09 -18.50 -2.93
C LEU A 526 15.73 -19.88 -2.74
N MET A 527 17.06 -19.99 -2.82
CA MET A 527 17.77 -21.26 -2.55
C MET A 527 17.61 -21.71 -1.10
N TRP A 528 17.76 -20.79 -0.14
CA TRP A 528 17.46 -21.08 1.27
C TRP A 528 16.01 -21.50 1.44
N GLY A 529 15.07 -20.77 0.83
CA GLY A 529 13.64 -21.07 0.83
C GLY A 529 13.35 -22.48 0.33
N LYS A 530 14.00 -22.89 -0.76
CA LYS A 530 13.77 -24.18 -1.38
C LYS A 530 14.38 -25.33 -0.57
N TRP A 531 15.57 -25.15 0.01
CA TRP A 531 16.37 -26.26 0.53
C TRP A 531 16.59 -26.25 2.06
N SER A 532 16.44 -25.09 2.71
CA SER A 532 16.88 -24.89 4.09
C SER A 532 15.86 -24.19 4.99
N SER A 533 14.79 -23.59 4.45
CA SER A 533 13.73 -22.99 5.26
C SER A 533 13.00 -24.03 6.10
N PRO A 534 12.31 -23.66 7.19
CA PRO A 534 11.51 -24.60 7.97
C PRO A 534 10.51 -25.37 7.13
N GLU A 535 10.24 -26.63 7.50
CA GLU A 535 9.33 -27.52 6.77
C GLU A 535 7.93 -26.92 6.58
N HIS A 536 7.42 -26.21 7.58
CA HIS A 536 6.08 -25.62 7.52
C HIS A 536 5.93 -24.48 6.49
N VAL A 537 7.04 -23.91 6.00
CA VAL A 537 7.04 -22.90 4.91
C VAL A 537 7.71 -23.39 3.63
N ARG A 538 8.57 -24.41 3.70
CA ARG A 538 9.26 -25.02 2.56
C ARG A 538 8.24 -25.66 1.62
N GLY A 539 8.40 -25.46 0.31
CA GLY A 539 7.46 -25.98 -0.69
C GLY A 539 6.07 -25.32 -0.70
N LYS A 540 5.80 -24.40 0.23
CA LYS A 540 4.64 -23.50 0.21
C LYS A 540 5.08 -22.12 -0.26
N TYR A 541 5.70 -21.34 0.61
CA TYR A 541 6.16 -19.98 0.32
C TYR A 541 7.40 -19.91 -0.59
N PHE A 542 8.05 -21.07 -0.78
CA PHE A 542 9.30 -21.21 -1.53
C PHE A 542 9.29 -22.52 -2.35
N ALA A 543 8.22 -22.75 -3.12
CA ALA A 543 8.16 -23.91 -4.01
C ALA A 543 9.08 -23.75 -5.23
N ASP A 544 9.14 -22.52 -5.73
CA ASP A 544 9.89 -22.16 -6.92
C ASP A 544 11.36 -21.81 -6.66
N GLY A 545 12.23 -22.28 -7.56
CA GLY A 545 13.64 -21.94 -7.59
C GLY A 545 13.92 -20.66 -8.37
N PHE A 546 15.19 -20.43 -8.72
CA PHE A 546 15.61 -19.24 -9.47
C PHE A 546 15.16 -19.24 -10.94
N ASP A 547 14.72 -20.39 -11.47
CA ASP A 547 14.42 -20.61 -12.89
C ASP A 547 13.33 -19.67 -13.43
N VAL A 548 12.39 -19.27 -12.57
CA VAL A 548 11.28 -18.34 -12.91
C VAL A 548 11.73 -16.89 -13.09
N VAL A 549 12.91 -16.51 -12.58
CA VAL A 549 13.44 -15.15 -12.67
C VAL A 549 14.14 -14.90 -14.00
N ILE A 550 14.61 -15.95 -14.70
CA ILE A 550 15.37 -15.84 -15.95
C ILE A 550 14.56 -15.21 -17.09
N PRO A 551 13.31 -15.65 -17.39
CA PRO A 551 12.51 -15.04 -18.44
C PRO A 551 12.19 -13.57 -18.14
N GLU A 552 11.99 -13.22 -16.87
CA GLU A 552 11.73 -11.85 -16.45
C GLU A 552 12.95 -10.96 -16.63
N ALA A 553 14.15 -11.47 -16.32
CA ALA A 553 15.39 -10.75 -16.54
C ALA A 553 15.60 -10.42 -18.02
N ALA A 554 15.30 -11.37 -18.92
CA ALA A 554 15.37 -11.15 -20.36
C ALA A 554 14.37 -10.08 -20.84
N SER A 555 13.11 -10.17 -20.39
CA SER A 555 12.06 -9.18 -20.70
C SER A 555 12.40 -7.78 -20.19
N PHE A 556 12.86 -7.69 -18.95
CA PHE A 556 13.32 -6.45 -18.34
C PHE A 556 14.46 -5.81 -19.16
N TYR A 557 15.49 -6.59 -19.50
CA TYR A 557 16.62 -6.10 -20.27
C TYR A 557 16.20 -5.59 -21.66
N GLY A 558 15.36 -6.33 -22.38
CA GLY A 558 14.82 -5.90 -23.67
C GLY A 558 14.03 -4.59 -23.58
N GLY A 559 13.28 -4.40 -22.48
CA GLY A 559 12.55 -3.16 -22.21
C GLY A 559 13.47 -1.96 -21.91
N GLU A 560 14.53 -2.16 -21.13
CA GLU A 560 15.47 -1.07 -20.81
C GLU A 560 16.34 -0.67 -21.99
N VAL A 561 16.80 -1.62 -22.83
CA VAL A 561 17.58 -1.32 -24.04
C VAL A 561 16.79 -0.44 -25.01
N ARG A 562 15.49 -0.71 -25.19
CA ARG A 562 14.61 0.13 -26.03
C ARG A 562 14.45 1.55 -25.47
N ALA A 563 14.58 1.74 -24.16
CA ALA A 563 14.45 3.04 -23.51
C ALA A 563 15.75 3.88 -23.56
N GLY A 564 16.88 3.30 -23.98
CA GLY A 564 18.15 3.98 -24.17
C GLY A 564 19.31 3.41 -23.33
N LEU A 565 20.54 3.63 -23.81
CA LEU A 565 21.76 3.02 -23.26
C LEU A 565 22.01 3.36 -21.78
N THR A 566 21.76 4.60 -21.36
CA THR A 566 21.92 5.02 -19.95
C THR A 566 21.00 4.25 -19.02
N THR A 567 19.74 4.09 -19.42
CA THR A 567 18.73 3.38 -18.62
C THR A 567 19.03 1.89 -18.56
N ALA A 568 19.46 1.28 -19.66
CA ALA A 568 19.92 -0.10 -19.70
C ALA A 568 21.12 -0.36 -18.78
N TYR A 569 22.10 0.56 -18.79
CA TYR A 569 23.25 0.48 -17.87
C TYR A 569 22.82 0.56 -16.40
N GLN A 570 21.92 1.50 -16.05
CA GLN A 570 21.39 1.62 -14.69
C GLN A 570 20.61 0.38 -14.27
N GLY A 571 19.78 -0.17 -15.15
CA GLY A 571 19.06 -1.42 -14.91
C GLY A 571 20.01 -2.57 -14.60
N MET A 572 21.02 -2.80 -15.42
CA MET A 572 22.03 -3.84 -15.19
C MET A 572 22.83 -3.61 -13.90
N ARG A 573 23.25 -2.38 -13.63
CA ARG A 573 23.94 -2.02 -12.38
C ARG A 573 23.06 -2.34 -11.18
N ASP A 574 21.80 -1.93 -11.21
CA ASP A 574 20.87 -2.03 -10.08
C ASP A 574 20.39 -3.47 -9.83
N MET A 575 20.53 -4.37 -10.81
CA MET A 575 20.36 -5.82 -10.60
C MET A 575 21.41 -6.40 -9.64
N VAL A 576 22.60 -5.81 -9.56
CA VAL A 576 23.73 -6.37 -8.79
C VAL A 576 24.27 -5.44 -7.69
N VAL A 577 24.00 -4.13 -7.77
CA VAL A 577 24.46 -3.12 -6.80
C VAL A 577 23.29 -2.23 -6.36
N ALA A 578 22.97 -2.23 -5.07
CA ALA A 578 21.94 -1.34 -4.51
C ALA A 578 22.41 0.11 -4.29
N GLY A 579 23.70 0.29 -4.01
CA GLY A 579 24.26 1.61 -3.71
C GLY A 579 24.67 2.38 -4.96
N ASN A 580 24.07 3.54 -5.18
CA ASN A 580 24.39 4.41 -6.32
C ASN A 580 24.37 5.91 -5.93
N ARG A 581 24.56 6.79 -6.92
CA ARG A 581 24.59 8.26 -6.76
C ARG A 581 23.58 8.97 -7.67
N ASP A 582 22.58 8.26 -8.17
CA ASP A 582 21.64 8.80 -9.16
C ASP A 582 20.81 9.95 -8.58
N TRP A 583 20.53 9.90 -7.28
CA TRP A 583 19.91 10.96 -6.48
C TRP A 583 20.70 12.29 -6.46
N ARG A 584 21.97 12.32 -6.90
CA ARG A 584 22.76 13.56 -6.97
C ARG A 584 22.46 14.41 -8.19
N ARG A 585 21.89 13.83 -9.26
CA ARG A 585 21.68 14.50 -10.56
C ARG A 585 20.41 15.36 -10.58
N ARG A 586 20.16 16.09 -9.49
CA ARG A 586 19.09 17.08 -9.39
C ARG A 586 19.47 18.38 -10.07
#